data_AF-A0A9E0MMP1-F1
#
_entry.id   AF-A0A9E0MMP1-F1
#
_cell.length_a   1.000
_cell.length_b   1.000
_cell.length_c   1.000
_cell.angle_alpha   90.00
_cell.angle_beta   90.00
_cell.angle_gamma   90.00
#
_symmetry.space_group_name_H-M   'P 1'
#
loop_
_entity.id
_entity.type
_entity.pdbx_description
1 polymer ?
#
loop_
_entity_poly.entity_id
_entity_poly.type
_entity_poly.pdbx_seq_one_letter_code
_entity_poly.pdbx_strand_id
1 'polypeptide(L)'
;MRALALAVVCATACADVDDRPTDWRYLHAAIVAPACATAGCHSAAAATAGLDLSTATGAYTYLTGRICGEPVTPGAPPRNYVTPGSPEFSQLVYQLRGAGRDRMPPDGALPEVEIALIERWILEGAPCE
;
A
#
# COMPACT_ATOMS: atom_id res chain seq x y z
N MET A 1 0.69 57.30 -22.49
CA MET A 1 0.44 55.90 -22.88
C MET A 1 0.96 55.01 -21.75
N ARG A 2 0.08 54.48 -20.90
CA ARG A 2 0.44 53.59 -19.79
C ARG A 2 0.25 52.15 -20.27
N ALA A 3 1.33 51.41 -20.46
CA ALA A 3 1.27 49.98 -20.73
C ALA A 3 1.05 49.25 -19.39
N LEU A 4 -0.10 48.59 -19.25
CA LEU A 4 -0.32 47.61 -18.18
C LEU A 4 0.45 46.33 -18.57
N ALA A 5 1.48 45.99 -17.80
CA ALA A 5 2.11 44.67 -17.87
C ALA A 5 1.21 43.68 -17.13
N LEU A 6 0.60 42.76 -17.89
CA LEU A 6 -0.18 41.65 -17.34
C LEU A 6 0.81 40.57 -16.89
N ALA A 7 1.04 40.48 -15.59
CA ALA A 7 1.84 39.40 -15.01
C ALA A 7 1.02 38.10 -15.06
N VAL A 8 1.39 37.20 -15.97
CA VAL A 8 0.90 35.82 -15.98
C VAL A 8 1.58 35.08 -14.83
N VAL A 9 0.84 34.83 -13.76
CA VAL A 9 1.26 33.96 -12.68
C VAL A 9 1.01 32.52 -13.14
N CYS A 10 2.06 31.80 -13.51
CA CYS A 10 2.00 30.35 -13.65
C CYS A 10 1.83 29.75 -12.24
N ALA A 11 0.61 29.33 -11.91
CA ALA A 11 0.37 28.50 -10.74
C ALA A 11 0.99 27.11 -11.01
N THR A 12 2.15 26.85 -10.42
CA THR A 12 2.68 25.50 -10.28
C THR A 12 1.74 24.76 -9.32
N ALA A 13 0.92 23.86 -9.85
CA ALA A 13 0.17 22.92 -9.03
C ALA A 13 1.19 22.03 -8.30
N CYS A 14 1.52 22.38 -7.07
CA CYS A 14 2.13 21.44 -6.14
C CYS A 14 1.08 20.34 -5.94
N ALA A 15 1.28 19.18 -6.56
CA ALA A 15 0.63 17.98 -6.07
C ALA A 15 1.21 17.76 -4.67
N ASP A 16 0.45 18.11 -3.63
CA ASP A 16 0.83 17.82 -2.25
C ASP A 16 1.05 16.31 -2.15
N VAL A 17 2.32 15.92 -2.02
CA VAL A 17 2.68 14.54 -1.74
C VAL A 17 2.17 14.28 -0.33
N ASP A 18 1.32 13.27 -0.19
CA ASP A 18 0.83 12.84 1.11
C ASP A 18 2.03 12.53 2.02
N ASP A 19 2.15 13.25 3.13
CA ASP A 19 3.28 13.21 4.06
C ASP A 19 3.10 12.19 5.19
N ARG A 20 2.02 11.39 5.14
CA ARG A 20 1.80 10.32 6.11
C ARG A 20 2.97 9.32 6.07
N PRO A 21 3.34 8.75 7.23
CA PRO A 21 4.42 7.78 7.33
C PRO A 21 4.20 6.56 6.43
N THR A 22 5.29 6.03 5.90
CA THR A 22 5.32 4.76 5.17
C THR A 22 5.81 3.60 6.02
N ASP A 23 5.96 3.76 7.34
CA ASP A 23 6.26 2.63 8.21
C ASP A 23 5.10 1.63 8.25
N TRP A 24 5.44 0.34 8.27
CA TRP A 24 4.43 -0.72 8.17
C TRP A 24 3.41 -0.69 9.32
N ARG A 25 3.82 -0.31 10.53
CA ARG A 25 2.92 -0.22 11.68
C ARG A 25 1.85 0.85 11.45
N TYR A 26 2.21 2.00 10.90
CA TYR A 26 1.26 3.03 10.49
C TYR A 26 0.31 2.53 9.40
N LEU A 27 0.84 1.99 8.30
CA LEU A 27 0.03 1.54 7.17
C LEU A 27 -0.92 0.41 7.56
N HIS A 28 -0.48 -0.49 8.44
CA HIS A 28 -1.34 -1.55 8.97
C HIS A 28 -2.51 -0.96 9.74
N ALA A 29 -2.24 -0.10 10.72
CA ALA A 29 -3.26 0.47 11.59
C ALA A 29 -4.22 1.41 10.85
N ALA A 30 -3.70 2.22 9.92
CA ALA A 30 -4.46 3.25 9.23
C ALA A 30 -5.22 2.72 8.00
N ILE A 31 -4.73 1.66 7.34
CA ILE A 31 -5.24 1.23 6.04
C ILE A 31 -5.58 -0.26 6.05
N VAL A 32 -4.60 -1.14 6.27
CA VAL A 32 -4.78 -2.59 6.04
C VAL A 32 -5.79 -3.20 7.01
N ALA A 33 -5.69 -2.89 8.30
CA ALA A 33 -6.60 -3.42 9.31
C ALA A 33 -8.06 -2.97 9.07
N PRO A 34 -8.38 -1.66 8.92
CA PRO A 34 -9.76 -1.24 8.72
C PRO A 34 -10.33 -1.61 7.35
N ALA A 35 -9.53 -1.64 6.29
CA ALA A 35 -10.02 -1.89 4.93
C ALA A 35 -10.05 -3.39 4.54
N CYS A 36 -9.14 -4.20 5.08
CA CYS A 36 -8.94 -5.59 4.64
C CYS A 36 -9.23 -6.62 5.74
N ALA A 37 -8.85 -6.34 7.00
CA ALA A 37 -9.01 -7.26 8.12
C ALA A 37 -10.40 -7.19 8.78
N THR A 38 -11.45 -7.08 7.97
CA THR A 38 -12.83 -6.97 8.46
C THR A 38 -13.39 -8.34 8.82
N ALA A 39 -14.45 -8.36 9.65
CA ALA A 39 -15.07 -9.59 10.14
C ALA A 39 -15.56 -10.54 9.04
N GLY A 40 -15.78 -10.05 7.81
CA GLY A 40 -16.22 -10.86 6.66
C GLY A 40 -15.13 -11.26 5.68
N CYS A 41 -13.91 -10.74 5.81
CA CYS A 41 -12.87 -10.91 4.79
C CYS A 41 -11.59 -11.51 5.39
N HIS A 42 -10.54 -10.71 5.62
CA HIS A 42 -9.22 -11.19 6.05
C HIS A 42 -8.96 -10.97 7.54
N SER A 43 -9.97 -11.15 8.39
CA SER A 43 -9.80 -11.14 9.84
C SER A 43 -9.42 -12.53 10.36
N ALA A 44 -9.04 -12.63 11.63
CA ALA A 44 -8.76 -13.90 12.31
C ALA A 44 -9.97 -14.84 12.31
N ALA A 45 -11.19 -14.29 12.28
CA ALA A 45 -12.42 -15.06 12.28
C ALA A 45 -12.79 -15.59 10.89
N ALA A 46 -12.66 -14.76 9.85
CA ALA A 46 -13.08 -15.12 8.49
C ALA A 46 -11.95 -15.78 7.68
N ALA A 47 -10.72 -15.30 7.82
CA ALA A 47 -9.52 -15.78 7.14
C ALA A 47 -9.75 -16.10 5.65
N THR A 48 -10.46 -15.24 4.92
CA THR A 48 -10.83 -15.48 3.53
C THR A 48 -9.56 -15.72 2.70
N ALA A 49 -9.58 -16.77 1.87
CA ALA A 49 -8.41 -17.28 1.13
C ALA A 49 -7.22 -17.69 2.02
N GLY A 50 -7.45 -18.01 3.29
CA GLY A 50 -6.42 -18.40 4.25
C GLY A 50 -5.56 -17.25 4.78
N LEU A 51 -6.02 -15.98 4.63
CA LEU A 51 -5.28 -14.80 5.05
C LEU A 51 -5.90 -14.16 6.29
N ASP A 52 -5.10 -14.01 7.35
CA ASP A 52 -5.42 -13.19 8.52
C ASP A 52 -4.52 -11.96 8.57
N LEU A 53 -5.11 -10.79 8.32
CA LEU A 53 -4.44 -9.50 8.32
C LEU A 53 -4.70 -8.70 9.61
N SER A 54 -5.27 -9.32 10.65
CA SER A 54 -5.70 -8.62 11.87
C SER A 54 -4.55 -8.07 12.70
N THR A 55 -3.37 -8.68 12.62
CA THR A 55 -2.18 -8.23 13.36
C THR A 55 -1.15 -7.66 12.42
N ALA A 56 -0.42 -6.61 12.84
CA ALA A 56 0.60 -5.99 12.01
C ALA A 56 1.68 -6.99 11.58
N THR A 57 2.21 -7.78 12.52
CA THR A 57 3.25 -8.79 12.24
C THR A 57 2.76 -9.90 11.31
N GLY A 58 1.56 -10.42 11.56
CA GLY A 58 0.97 -11.47 10.71
C GLY A 58 0.69 -10.96 9.31
N ALA A 59 0.05 -9.80 9.19
CA ALA A 59 -0.24 -9.16 7.92
C ALA A 59 1.03 -8.88 7.10
N TYR A 60 2.09 -8.37 7.75
CA TYR A 60 3.39 -8.18 7.08
C TYR A 60 3.90 -9.49 6.49
N THR A 61 3.86 -10.56 7.29
CA THR A 61 4.34 -11.88 6.91
C THR A 61 3.52 -12.46 5.75
N TYR A 62 2.19 -12.36 5.82
CA TYR A 62 1.31 -12.81 4.74
C TYR A 62 1.53 -12.05 3.44
N LEU A 63 1.64 -10.72 3.49
CA LEU A 63 1.75 -9.90 2.28
C LEU A 63 3.14 -9.98 1.64
N THR A 64 4.20 -9.94 2.46
CA THR A 64 5.58 -9.85 1.96
C THR A 64 6.29 -11.20 1.88
N GLY A 65 5.79 -12.23 2.58
CA GLY A 65 6.52 -13.49 2.76
C GLY A 65 7.80 -13.34 3.59
N ARG A 66 7.93 -12.26 4.38
CA ARG A 66 9.09 -11.98 5.24
C ARG A 66 8.68 -11.91 6.70
N ILE A 67 9.59 -12.31 7.59
CA ILE A 67 9.45 -12.04 9.03
C ILE A 67 9.96 -10.61 9.29
N CYS A 68 9.17 -9.81 10.00
CA CYS A 68 9.56 -8.48 10.43
C CYS A 68 10.84 -8.54 11.29
N GLY A 69 11.83 -7.70 11.00
CA GLY A 69 13.10 -7.66 11.72
C GLY A 69 14.16 -8.69 11.27
N GLU A 70 13.80 -9.65 10.42
CA GLU A 70 14.77 -10.61 9.88
C GLU A 70 15.48 -10.06 8.62
N PRO A 71 16.78 -10.34 8.45
CA PRO A 71 17.52 -9.86 7.29
C PRO A 71 16.97 -10.44 5.98
N VAL A 72 16.98 -9.64 4.93
CA VAL A 72 16.56 -10.07 3.60
C VAL A 72 17.66 -10.93 3.00
N THR A 73 17.43 -12.25 2.91
CA THR A 73 18.35 -13.16 2.22
C THR A 73 18.25 -12.99 0.70
N PRO A 74 19.36 -12.70 -0.01
CA PRO A 74 19.39 -12.74 -1.47
C PRO A 74 18.99 -14.13 -1.98
N GLY A 75 18.10 -14.19 -2.97
CA GLY A 75 17.59 -15.47 -3.50
C GLY A 75 16.54 -16.16 -2.64
N ALA A 76 16.01 -15.49 -1.59
CA ALA A 76 14.83 -15.97 -0.88
C ALA A 76 13.66 -16.26 -1.86
N PRO A 77 12.78 -17.22 -1.54
CA PRO A 77 11.65 -17.62 -2.39
C PRO A 77 10.77 -16.44 -2.81
N PRO A 78 9.97 -16.60 -3.88
CA PRO A 78 9.08 -15.56 -4.37
C PRO A 78 8.18 -15.06 -3.24
N ARG A 79 7.98 -13.75 -3.22
CA ARG A 79 7.16 -13.06 -2.22
C ARG A 79 5.69 -13.22 -2.56
N ASN A 80 4.83 -13.23 -1.55
CA ASN A 80 3.42 -13.60 -1.72
C ASN A 80 2.63 -12.59 -2.56
N TYR A 81 2.46 -11.36 -2.04
CA TYR A 81 1.63 -10.33 -2.68
C TYR A 81 2.40 -9.05 -2.98
N VAL A 82 3.52 -8.83 -2.29
CA VAL A 82 4.36 -7.63 -2.38
C VAL A 82 5.72 -8.00 -2.95
N THR A 83 6.14 -7.26 -3.97
CA THR A 83 7.50 -7.28 -4.55
C THR A 83 8.22 -5.99 -4.13
N PRO A 84 9.02 -6.03 -3.05
CA PRO A 84 9.78 -4.90 -2.54
C PRO A 84 10.64 -4.23 -3.61
N GLY A 85 10.55 -2.91 -3.72
CA GLY A 85 11.20 -2.08 -4.72
C GLY A 85 10.44 -1.98 -6.05
N SER A 86 9.36 -2.74 -6.24
CA SER A 86 8.65 -2.81 -7.51
C SER A 86 7.13 -2.92 -7.31
N PRO A 87 6.44 -1.80 -7.04
CA PRO A 87 4.98 -1.77 -6.93
C PRO A 87 4.29 -2.31 -8.20
N GLU A 88 4.83 -2.05 -9.38
CA GLU A 88 4.32 -2.50 -10.68
C GLU A 88 4.34 -4.03 -10.87
N PHE A 89 5.15 -4.75 -10.08
CA PHE A 89 5.22 -6.21 -10.07
C PHE A 89 4.56 -6.83 -8.83
N SER A 90 3.87 -6.03 -8.01
CA SER A 90 3.24 -6.50 -6.78
C SER A 90 1.79 -6.88 -7.02
N GLN A 91 1.42 -8.15 -6.78
CA GLN A 91 0.03 -8.61 -6.88
C GLN A 91 -0.93 -7.77 -6.03
N LEU A 92 -0.50 -7.31 -4.86
CA LEU A 92 -1.28 -6.42 -3.99
C LEU A 92 -1.75 -5.18 -4.76
N VAL A 93 -0.86 -4.53 -5.51
CA VAL A 93 -1.19 -3.33 -6.30
C VAL A 93 -2.22 -3.65 -7.40
N TYR A 94 -2.04 -4.76 -8.13
CA TYR A 94 -3.04 -5.20 -9.11
C TYR A 94 -4.43 -5.41 -8.49
N GLN A 95 -4.51 -5.98 -7.28
CA GLN A 95 -5.78 -6.15 -6.57
C GLN A 95 -6.33 -4.82 -6.06
N LEU A 96 -5.52 -3.92 -5.51
CA LEU A 96 -5.99 -2.60 -5.07
C LEU A 96 -6.56 -1.78 -6.23
N ARG A 97 -5.98 -1.92 -7.43
CA ARG A 97 -6.40 -1.25 -8.66
C ARG A 97 -7.51 -1.97 -9.42
N GLY A 98 -7.80 -3.24 -9.11
CA GLY A 98 -8.68 -4.09 -9.91
C GLY A 98 -8.16 -4.32 -11.34
N ALA A 99 -6.84 -4.30 -11.53
CA ALA A 99 -6.20 -4.41 -12.83
C ALA A 99 -5.90 -5.88 -13.17
N GLY A 100 -6.75 -6.51 -13.98
CA GLY A 100 -6.56 -7.91 -14.38
C GLY A 100 -6.66 -8.93 -13.24
N ARG A 101 -7.14 -8.50 -12.07
CA ARG A 101 -7.40 -9.30 -10.87
C ARG A 101 -8.65 -8.77 -10.16
N ASP A 102 -9.27 -9.61 -9.35
CA ASP A 102 -10.38 -9.17 -8.50
C ASP A 102 -9.93 -8.03 -7.59
N ARG A 103 -10.75 -6.95 -7.56
CA ARG A 103 -10.42 -5.76 -6.79
C ARG A 103 -10.56 -6.06 -5.30
N MET A 104 -9.55 -5.68 -4.52
CA MET A 104 -9.61 -5.69 -3.06
C MET A 104 -9.46 -4.26 -2.52
N PRO A 105 -10.23 -3.87 -1.49
CA PRO A 105 -11.37 -4.60 -0.92
C PRO A 105 -12.56 -4.71 -1.91
N PRO A 106 -13.38 -5.79 -1.83
CA PRO A 106 -14.51 -5.98 -2.73
C PRO A 106 -15.64 -4.96 -2.44
N ASP A 107 -15.86 -4.65 -1.16
CA ASP A 107 -16.98 -3.84 -0.66
C ASP A 107 -16.79 -2.33 -0.92
N GLY A 108 -15.57 -1.91 -1.27
CA GLY A 108 -15.26 -0.52 -1.58
C GLY A 108 -13.84 -0.39 -2.07
N ALA A 109 -13.64 0.36 -3.15
CA ALA A 109 -12.30 0.69 -3.61
C ALA A 109 -11.59 1.56 -2.57
N LEU A 110 -10.31 1.27 -2.33
CA LEU A 110 -9.48 2.09 -1.48
C LEU A 110 -9.27 3.49 -2.12
N PRO A 111 -9.25 4.58 -1.34
CA PRO A 111 -8.91 5.90 -1.87
C PRO A 111 -7.56 5.88 -2.59
N GLU A 112 -7.47 6.61 -3.70
CA GLU A 112 -6.25 6.72 -4.52
C GLU A 112 -5.01 7.06 -3.68
N VAL A 113 -5.18 7.99 -2.74
CA VAL A 113 -4.13 8.46 -1.85
C VAL A 113 -3.59 7.35 -0.92
N GLU A 114 -4.42 6.41 -0.50
CA GLU A 114 -4.00 5.28 0.34
C GLU A 114 -3.34 4.18 -0.48
N ILE A 115 -3.78 3.97 -1.73
CA ILE A 115 -3.08 3.07 -2.64
C ILE A 115 -1.68 3.63 -2.95
N ALA A 116 -1.56 4.94 -3.17
CA ALA A 116 -0.27 5.60 -3.37
C ALA A 116 0.67 5.47 -2.16
N LEU A 117 0.16 5.49 -0.92
CA LEU A 117 0.96 5.20 0.28
C LEU A 117 1.49 3.77 0.29
N ILE A 118 0.65 2.79 -0.05
CA ILE A 118 1.07 1.38 -0.15
C ILE A 118 2.12 1.21 -1.25
N GLU A 119 1.90 1.81 -2.44
CA GLU A 119 2.85 1.77 -3.54
C GLU A 119 4.20 2.40 -3.15
N ARG A 120 4.19 3.52 -2.42
CA ARG A 120 5.40 4.15 -1.89
C ARG A 120 6.14 3.27 -0.89
N TRP A 121 5.44 2.67 0.06
CA TRP A 121 6.04 1.70 0.98
C TRP A 121 6.66 0.50 0.25
N ILE A 122 6.00 -0.03 -0.77
CA ILE A 122 6.56 -1.10 -1.60
C ILE A 122 7.83 -0.61 -2.29
N LEU A 123 7.78 0.57 -2.92
CA LEU A 123 8.91 1.18 -3.63
C LEU A 123 10.12 1.39 -2.70
N GLU A 124 9.90 1.76 -1.45
CA GLU A 124 10.92 1.92 -0.41
C GLU A 124 11.51 0.58 0.10
N GLY A 125 11.10 -0.55 -0.50
CA GLY A 125 11.60 -1.88 -0.16
C GLY A 125 10.75 -2.62 0.86
N ALA A 126 9.51 -2.16 1.06
CA ALA A 126 8.55 -2.68 2.03
C ALA A 126 9.18 -2.82 3.42
N PRO A 127 9.72 -1.74 4.01
CA PRO A 127 10.34 -1.79 5.33
C PRO A 127 9.31 -2.21 6.39
N CYS A 128 9.76 -2.94 7.40
CA CYS A 128 8.88 -3.41 8.47
C CYS A 128 8.70 -2.38 9.60
N GLU A 129 9.55 -1.35 9.63
CA GLU A 129 9.55 -0.22 10.56
C GLU A 129 9.97 1.06 9.81
#